data_AF-A0A5B7C7M6-F1
#
_entry.id   AF-A0A5B7C7M6-F1
#
_cell.length_a   1.000
_cell.length_b   1.000
_cell.length_c   1.000
_cell.angle_alpha   90.00
_cell.angle_beta   90.00
_cell.angle_gamma   90.00
#
_symmetry.space_group_name_H-M   'P 1'
#
loop_
_entity.id
_entity.type
_entity.pdbx_description
1 polymer ?
#
loop_
_entity_poly.entity_id
_entity_poly.type
_entity_poly.pdbx_seq_one_letter_code
_entity_poly.pdbx_strand_id
1 'polypeptide(L)'
;RCVDTSCPWRVHASPMPDMVTYKIKSYNGEHTCPRENKNNEATSSWIAKKFEDQLKCNPNMKVKQLSDELILKYGVKCGKTRLYRARRKAQDRLEGDHKGSYDKLPKYA
;
A
#
# COMPACT_ATOMS: atom_id res chain seq x y z
N ARG A 1 -0.44 17.99 -11.91
CA ARG A 1 -1.19 19.07 -11.21
C ARG A 1 -2.05 18.45 -10.14
N CYS A 2 -2.38 19.17 -9.07
CA CYS A 2 -3.30 18.67 -8.04
C CYS A 2 -4.71 18.44 -8.62
N VAL A 3 -5.53 17.64 -7.93
CA VAL A 3 -6.94 17.39 -8.27
C VAL A 3 -7.80 18.61 -7.95
N ASP A 4 -7.51 19.28 -6.83
CA ASP A 4 -8.17 20.52 -6.45
C ASP A 4 -7.74 21.66 -7.37
N THR A 5 -8.72 22.31 -8.01
CA THR A 5 -8.49 23.40 -8.96
C THR A 5 -8.01 24.69 -8.29
N SER A 6 -8.24 24.85 -6.99
CA SER A 6 -7.75 26.00 -6.21
C SER A 6 -6.30 25.83 -5.76
N CYS A 7 -5.72 24.63 -5.92
CA CYS A 7 -4.36 24.35 -5.51
C CYS A 7 -3.33 24.85 -6.54
N PRO A 8 -2.34 25.65 -6.12
CA PRO A 8 -1.30 26.11 -7.02
C PRO A 8 -0.29 25.00 -7.40
N TRP A 9 -0.31 23.85 -6.72
CA TRP A 9 0.64 22.77 -6.92
C TRP A 9 0.58 22.15 -8.33
N ARG A 10 1.71 22.20 -9.03
CA ARG A 10 1.82 21.65 -10.39
C ARG A 10 3.25 21.25 -10.72
N VAL A 11 3.39 20.06 -11.29
CA VAL A 11 4.60 19.66 -12.02
C VAL A 11 4.21 19.39 -13.47
N HIS A 12 4.96 19.95 -14.41
CA HIS A 12 4.85 19.67 -15.83
C HIS A 12 6.21 19.22 -16.36
N ALA A 13 6.26 18.00 -16.87
CA ALA A 13 7.43 17.41 -17.50
C ALA A 13 7.07 16.92 -18.90
N SER A 14 8.02 16.96 -19.82
CA SER A 14 7.89 16.38 -21.15
C SER A 14 9.08 15.49 -21.46
N PRO A 15 8.90 14.42 -22.25
CA PRO A 15 10.01 13.60 -22.71
C PRO A 15 10.97 14.44 -23.55
N MET A 16 12.26 14.14 -23.45
CA MET A 16 13.29 14.60 -24.38
C MET A 16 13.24 13.76 -25.67
N PRO A 17 13.95 14.15 -26.74
CA PRO A 17 13.97 13.40 -28.00
C PRO A 17 14.45 11.95 -27.85
N ASP A 18 15.20 11.65 -26.79
CA ASP A 18 15.64 10.29 -26.45
C ASP A 18 14.51 9.39 -25.95
N MET A 19 13.32 9.94 -25.67
CA MET A 19 12.12 9.25 -25.14
C MET A 19 12.31 8.52 -23.81
N VAL A 20 13.49 8.63 -23.20
CA VAL A 20 13.85 7.99 -21.93
C VAL A 20 13.91 9.05 -20.82
N THR A 21 14.44 10.23 -21.14
CA THR A 21 14.62 11.28 -20.16
C THR A 21 13.43 12.23 -20.16
N TYR A 22 12.94 12.59 -18.98
CA TYR A 22 11.91 13.61 -18.82
C TYR A 22 12.51 14.90 -18.29
N LYS A 23 12.27 16.01 -18.97
CA LYS A 23 12.66 17.35 -18.51
C LYS A 23 11.47 18.03 -17.83
N ILE A 24 11.67 18.46 -16.58
CA ILE A 24 10.71 19.33 -15.88
C ILE A 24 10.75 20.72 -16.53
N LYS A 25 9.62 21.17 -17.06
CA LYS A 25 9.46 22.48 -17.73
C LYS A 25 8.87 23.54 -16.80
N SER A 26 8.01 23.13 -15.88
CA SER A 26 7.37 24.01 -14.91
C SER A 26 7.13 23.24 -13.62
N TYR A 27 7.44 23.88 -12.50
CA TYR A 27 7.28 23.34 -11.17
C TYR A 27 6.75 24.43 -10.25
N ASN A 28 5.63 24.16 -9.61
CA ASN A 28 5.15 24.86 -8.43
C ASN A 28 4.99 23.84 -7.31
N GLY A 29 5.81 23.99 -6.27
CA GLY A 29 5.88 23.08 -5.13
C GLY A 29 4.90 23.39 -4.02
N GLU A 30 4.22 24.54 -4.05
CA GLU A 30 3.29 24.93 -3.01
C GLU A 30 2.01 24.12 -3.10
N HIS A 31 1.73 23.31 -2.07
CA HIS A 31 0.52 22.51 -1.96
C HIS A 31 -0.29 22.95 -0.75
N THR A 32 -1.39 23.64 -0.99
CA THR A 32 -2.24 24.22 0.06
C THR A 32 -3.41 23.32 0.47
N CYS A 33 -3.71 22.26 -0.28
CA CYS A 33 -4.85 21.41 0.04
C CYS A 33 -4.61 20.56 1.28
N PRO A 34 -5.66 20.34 2.10
CA PRO A 34 -5.63 19.34 3.15
C PRO A 34 -5.37 17.95 2.56
N ARG A 35 -4.62 17.13 3.29
CA ARG A 35 -4.33 15.76 2.88
C ARG A 35 -5.61 14.92 2.88
N GLU A 36 -6.05 14.48 1.71
CA GLU A 36 -7.08 13.45 1.63
C GLU A 36 -6.48 12.10 2.04
N ASN A 37 -7.06 11.49 3.06
CA ASN A 37 -6.60 10.20 3.55
C ASN A 37 -7.19 9.03 2.74
N LYS A 38 -8.04 9.29 1.74
CA LYS A 38 -8.56 8.25 0.83
C LYS A 38 -7.54 8.02 -0.27
N ASN A 39 -6.95 6.82 -0.29
CA ASN A 39 -5.99 6.43 -1.32
C ASN A 39 -6.47 5.16 -2.05
N ASN A 40 -6.67 5.27 -3.37
CA ASN A 40 -7.05 4.11 -4.21
C ASN A 40 -5.87 3.16 -4.44
N GLU A 41 -4.63 3.68 -4.43
CA GLU A 41 -3.40 2.89 -4.58
C GLU A 41 -3.08 2.02 -3.36
N ALA A 42 -3.69 2.33 -2.21
CA ALA A 42 -3.61 1.49 -1.02
C ALA A 42 -4.49 0.23 -1.18
N THR A 43 -4.09 -0.67 -2.08
CA THR A 43 -4.78 -1.91 -2.40
C THR A 43 -4.69 -2.94 -1.26
N SER A 44 -5.59 -3.92 -1.24
CA SER A 44 -5.52 -4.99 -0.23
C SER A 44 -4.22 -5.80 -0.29
N SER A 45 -3.66 -5.99 -1.48
CA SER A 45 -2.36 -6.65 -1.66
C SER A 45 -1.21 -5.82 -1.07
N TRP A 46 -1.23 -4.51 -1.30
CA TRP A 46 -0.22 -3.61 -0.74
C TRP A 46 -0.27 -3.58 0.78
N ILE A 47 -1.47 -3.49 1.37
CA ILE A 47 -1.66 -3.53 2.83
C ILE A 47 -1.17 -4.89 3.38
N ALA A 48 -1.54 -6.01 2.75
CA ALA A 48 -1.11 -7.34 3.20
C ALA A 48 0.42 -7.47 3.22
N LYS A 49 1.10 -6.95 2.20
CA LYS A 49 2.57 -6.96 2.11
C LYS A 49 3.23 -6.04 3.15
N LYS A 50 2.65 -4.87 3.42
CA LYS A 50 3.20 -3.91 4.39
C LYS A 50 3.03 -4.35 5.85
N PHE A 51 1.98 -5.10 6.14
CA PHE A 51 1.67 -5.60 7.47
C PHE A 51 1.96 -7.09 7.64
N GLU A 52 2.69 -7.69 6.69
CA GLU A 52 2.97 -9.14 6.68
C GLU A 52 3.65 -9.58 7.97
N ASP A 53 4.74 -8.92 8.38
CA ASP A 53 5.47 -9.28 9.60
C ASP A 53 4.64 -9.08 10.87
N GLN A 54 3.82 -8.01 10.91
CA GLN A 54 2.94 -7.75 12.05
C GLN A 54 1.81 -8.79 12.16
N LEU A 55 1.27 -9.24 11.03
CA LEU A 55 0.25 -10.28 10.97
C LEU A 55 0.84 -11.68 11.22
N LYS A 56 2.13 -11.90 10.94
CA LYS A 56 2.86 -13.10 11.35
C LYS A 56 3.02 -13.17 12.86
N CYS A 57 3.46 -12.09 13.49
CA CYS A 57 3.62 -12.04 14.95
C CYS A 57 2.28 -12.05 15.70
N ASN A 58 1.23 -11.46 15.12
CA ASN A 58 -0.10 -11.43 15.69
C ASN A 58 -1.19 -11.76 14.64
N PRO A 59 -1.46 -13.05 14.38
CA PRO A 59 -2.47 -13.49 13.41
C PRO A 59 -3.90 -13.05 13.74
N ASN A 60 -4.16 -12.73 15.02
CA ASN A 60 -5.47 -12.36 15.55
C ASN A 60 -5.69 -10.84 15.63
N MET A 61 -4.80 -10.04 15.05
CA MET A 61 -4.90 -8.58 15.03
C MET A 61 -6.28 -8.11 14.55
N LYS A 62 -6.96 -7.28 15.35
CA LYS A 62 -8.28 -6.76 15.00
C LYS A 62 -8.17 -5.80 13.81
N VAL A 63 -9.16 -5.82 12.92
CA VAL A 63 -9.22 -4.91 11.76
C VAL A 63 -9.20 -3.43 12.18
N LYS A 64 -9.77 -3.10 13.34
CA LYS A 64 -9.69 -1.76 13.92
C LYS A 64 -8.24 -1.36 14.20
N GLN A 65 -7.47 -2.22 14.86
CA GLN A 65 -6.05 -1.98 15.14
C GLN A 65 -5.24 -1.83 13.84
N LEU A 66 -5.50 -2.69 12.85
CA LEU A 66 -4.87 -2.58 11.53
C LEU A 66 -5.20 -1.24 10.85
N SER A 67 -6.43 -0.75 10.98
CA SER A 67 -6.82 0.57 10.47
C SER A 67 -6.09 1.69 11.18
N ASP A 68 -5.98 1.63 12.50
CA ASP A 68 -5.35 2.67 13.31
C ASP A 68 -3.85 2.75 13.00
N GLU A 69 -3.18 1.59 12.87
CA GLU A 69 -1.77 1.53 12.46
C GLU A 69 -1.53 2.00 11.01
N LEU A 70 -2.46 1.70 10.10
CA LEU A 70 -2.39 2.17 8.71
C LEU A 70 -2.46 3.71 8.64
N ILE A 71 -3.33 4.32 9.46
CA ILE A 71 -3.44 5.78 9.57
C ILE A 71 -2.18 6.35 10.24
N LEU A 72 -1.70 5.74 11.32
CA LEU A 72 -0.54 6.23 12.06
C LEU A 72 0.75 6.21 11.22
N LYS A 73 1.02 5.11 10.51
CA LYS A 73 2.27 4.93 9.75
C LYS A 73 2.23 5.61 8.38
N TYR A 74 1.08 5.57 7.70
CA TYR A 74 0.99 5.97 6.29
C TYR A 74 0.01 7.11 6.03
N GLY A 75 -0.77 7.54 7.02
CA GLY A 75 -1.82 8.55 6.84
C GLY A 75 -2.96 8.08 5.93
N VAL A 76 -3.12 6.77 5.72
CA VAL A 76 -4.09 6.21 4.78
C VAL A 76 -5.31 5.67 5.52
N LYS A 77 -6.49 6.14 5.14
CA LYS A 77 -7.79 5.57 5.54
C LYS A 77 -8.26 4.58 4.47
N CYS A 78 -8.54 3.36 4.89
CA CYS A 78 -9.11 2.31 4.04
C CYS A 78 -10.43 1.81 4.60
N GLY A 79 -11.35 1.40 3.72
CA GLY A 79 -12.60 0.78 4.13
C GLY A 79 -12.39 -0.58 4.79
N LYS A 80 -13.26 -0.94 5.75
CA LYS A 80 -13.17 -2.20 6.52
C LYS A 80 -13.06 -3.43 5.61
N THR A 81 -13.86 -3.53 4.56
CA THR A 81 -13.82 -4.66 3.60
C THR A 81 -12.45 -4.84 2.96
N ARG A 82 -11.74 -3.75 2.66
CA ARG A 82 -10.39 -3.81 2.09
C ARG A 82 -9.38 -4.33 3.10
N LEU A 83 -9.51 -3.94 4.36
CA LEU A 83 -8.67 -4.41 5.47
C LEU A 83 -8.92 -5.89 5.78
N TYR A 84 -10.17 -6.36 5.77
CA TYR A 84 -10.48 -7.79 5.90
C TYR A 84 -9.83 -8.60 4.78
N ARG A 85 -9.92 -8.15 3.53
CA ARG A 85 -9.27 -8.80 2.38
C ARG A 85 -7.74 -8.79 2.51
N ALA A 86 -7.16 -7.71 3.02
CA ALA A 86 -5.72 -7.62 3.24
C ALA A 86 -5.25 -8.62 4.31
N ARG A 87 -5.98 -8.70 5.44
CA ARG A 87 -5.70 -9.67 6.49
C ARG A 87 -5.81 -11.10 5.98
N ARG A 88 -6.89 -11.44 5.26
CA ARG A 88 -7.07 -12.77 4.68
C ARG A 88 -5.92 -13.14 3.74
N LYS A 89 -5.53 -12.23 2.84
CA LYS A 89 -4.38 -12.45 1.93
C LYS A 89 -3.06 -12.69 2.68
N ALA A 90 -2.84 -12.00 3.80
CA ALA A 90 -1.64 -12.22 4.61
C ALA A 90 -1.67 -13.61 5.29
N GLN A 91 -2.84 -14.03 5.80
CA GLN A 91 -3.04 -15.36 6.38
C GLN A 91 -2.88 -16.47 5.33
N ASP A 92 -3.47 -16.32 4.15
CA ASP A 92 -3.35 -17.29 3.05
C ASP A 92 -1.88 -17.48 2.64
N ARG A 93 -1.07 -16.40 2.62
CA ARG A 93 0.38 -16.50 2.35
C ARG A 93 1.14 -17.22 3.46
N LEU A 94 0.76 -17.01 4.73
CA LEU A 94 1.37 -17.69 5.87
C LEU A 94 1.06 -19.20 5.86
N GLU A 95 -0.21 -19.56 5.68
CA GLU A 95 -0.65 -20.96 5.63
C GLU A 95 -0.07 -21.70 4.42
N GLY A 96 0.01 -21.04 3.26
CA GLY A 96 0.64 -21.61 2.07
C GLY A 96 2.12 -21.94 2.27
N ASP A 97 2.85 -21.09 3.00
CA ASP A 97 4.26 -21.31 3.36
C ASP A 97 4.44 -22.50 4.31
N HIS A 98 3.53 -22.63 5.28
CA HIS A 98 3.49 -23.81 6.16
C HIS A 98 3.25 -25.09 5.37
N LYS A 99 2.19 -25.14 4.54
CA LYS A 99 1.85 -26.34 3.76
C LYS A 99 2.98 -26.76 2.82
N GLY A 100 3.57 -25.82 2.08
CA GLY A 100 4.69 -26.09 1.18
C GLY A 100 5.97 -26.53 1.90
N SER A 101 6.13 -26.21 3.18
CA SER A 101 7.24 -26.71 4.01
C SER A 101 7.03 -28.18 4.39
N TYR A 102 5.80 -28.59 4.72
CA TYR A 102 5.46 -29.98 5.06
C TYR A 102 5.47 -30.93 3.85
N ASP A 103 5.16 -30.42 2.65
CA ASP A 103 5.20 -31.21 1.40
C ASP A 103 6.60 -31.78 1.07
N LYS A 104 7.66 -31.27 1.71
CA LYS A 104 9.04 -31.74 1.53
C LYS A 104 9.40 -32.93 2.43
N LEU A 105 8.64 -33.19 3.49
CA LEU A 105 8.93 -34.27 4.44
C LEU A 105 8.97 -35.68 3.80
N PRO A 106 8.07 -36.04 2.85
CA PRO A 106 8.09 -37.37 2.23
C PRO A 106 9.35 -37.66 1.40
N LYS A 107 10.13 -36.64 1.00
CA LYS A 107 11.39 -36.81 0.27
C LYS A 107 12.56 -37.23 1.15
N TYR A 108 12.39 -37.15 2.46
CA TYR A 108 13.38 -37.56 3.45
C TYR A 108 13.02 -38.90 4.12
N ALA A 109 11.93 -39.55 3.67
CA ALA A 109 11.48 -40.86 4.14
C ALA A 109 12.07 -42.00 3.29
#